data_AF-A0A6P0Y036-F1
#
_entry.id   AF-A0A6P0Y036-F1
#
_cell.length_a   1.000
_cell.length_b   1.000
_cell.length_c   1.000
_cell.angle_alpha   90.00
_cell.angle_beta   90.00
_cell.angle_gamma   90.00
#
_symmetry.space_group_name_H-M   'P 1'
#
loop_
_entity.id
_entity.type
_entity.pdbx_description
1 polymer ?
#
loop_
_entity_poly.entity_id
_entity_poly.type
_entity_poly.pdbx_seq_one_letter_code
_entity_poly.pdbx_strand_id
1 'polypeptide(L)'
;INCLKNSDISFSLITFAGVILASTLLFFGFTYIFGIDLTRGARYSFVYFPAVIILVAAILAQIFELQFVKSKFLNISICKTTGKKAVTLILLMALSSGLTVVSNLGYQKYYRPDLLVSLIEKKSDKPILIATTHYTHVETGELMGIAWSMRKIFKQKLQHKCREDSICQEKDLERVKFILVEQKADSENTVNSLQKSLNKLEYPFDLWLVNFASDFNTTVENCQVDRGEFPLIDGYKYQLYHCHLS
;
A
#
# COMPACT_ATOMS: atom_id res chain seq x y z
N ILE A 1 11.58 -42.59 17.71
CA ILE A 1 10.86 -41.55 18.48
C ILE A 1 11.92 -40.86 19.32
N ASN A 2 12.47 -39.75 18.83
CA ASN A 2 13.47 -38.99 19.58
C ASN A 2 12.78 -38.34 20.77
N CYS A 3 13.14 -38.77 21.98
CA CYS A 3 12.78 -38.07 23.21
C CYS A 3 13.36 -36.66 23.14
N LEU A 4 12.51 -35.66 22.91
CA LEU A 4 12.87 -34.27 23.13
C LEU A 4 13.28 -34.14 24.60
N LYS A 5 14.55 -33.80 24.83
CA LYS A 5 15.12 -33.63 26.17
C LYS A 5 14.37 -32.49 26.85
N ASN A 6 13.86 -32.73 28.06
CA ASN A 6 13.04 -31.78 28.81
C ASN A 6 13.72 -30.40 29.00
N SER A 7 15.07 -30.33 28.95
CA SER A 7 15.83 -29.08 28.96
C SER A 7 15.59 -28.20 27.73
N ASP A 8 15.44 -28.80 26.54
CA ASP A 8 15.39 -28.07 25.27
C ASP A 8 14.02 -27.41 25.06
N ILE A 9 12.97 -28.06 25.57
CA ILE A 9 11.61 -27.52 25.64
C ILE A 9 11.58 -26.31 26.59
N SER A 10 12.22 -26.42 27.75
CA SER A 10 12.26 -25.31 28.72
C SER A 10 13.00 -24.09 28.18
N PHE A 11 14.13 -24.27 27.50
CA PHE A 11 14.90 -23.17 26.91
C PHE A 11 14.12 -22.45 25.80
N SER A 12 13.45 -23.20 24.93
CA SER A 12 12.64 -22.65 23.84
C SER A 12 11.44 -21.84 24.37
N LEU A 13 10.84 -22.30 25.46
CA LEU A 13 9.69 -21.65 26.08
C LEU A 13 10.10 -20.37 26.83
N ILE A 14 11.26 -20.39 27.50
CA ILE A 14 11.85 -19.23 28.18
C ILE A 14 12.24 -18.14 27.18
N THR A 15 12.91 -18.51 26.09
CA THR A 15 13.31 -17.54 25.05
C THR A 15 12.10 -16.89 24.40
N PHE A 16 11.08 -17.68 24.08
CA PHE A 16 9.83 -17.18 23.50
C PHE A 16 9.06 -16.25 24.46
N ALA A 17 8.86 -16.66 25.72
CA ALA A 17 8.22 -15.81 26.72
C ALA A 17 9.02 -14.52 26.97
N GLY A 18 10.34 -14.61 26.98
CA GLY A 18 11.24 -13.47 27.11
C GLY A 18 11.06 -12.44 26.00
N VAL A 19 10.93 -12.87 24.74
CA VAL A 19 10.70 -11.97 23.59
C VAL A 19 9.33 -11.27 23.69
N ILE A 20 8.28 -11.98 24.08
CA ILE A 20 6.93 -11.39 24.25
C ILE A 20 6.93 -10.37 25.40
N LEU A 21 7.57 -10.71 26.51
CA LEU A 21 7.62 -9.84 27.68
C LEU A 21 8.48 -8.60 27.39
N ALA A 22 9.64 -8.78 26.78
CA ALA A 22 10.52 -7.68 26.36
C ALA A 22 9.83 -6.74 25.38
N SER A 23 9.16 -7.27 24.34
CA SER A 23 8.42 -6.43 23.39
C SER A 23 7.27 -5.67 24.05
N THR A 24 6.53 -6.30 24.96
CA THR A 24 5.44 -5.65 25.71
C THR A 24 5.96 -4.54 26.61
N LEU A 25 7.07 -4.76 27.33
CA LEU A 25 7.73 -3.72 28.13
C LEU A 25 8.22 -2.56 27.27
N LEU A 26 8.74 -2.84 26.07
CA LEU A 26 9.24 -1.84 25.15
C LEU A 26 8.09 -0.94 24.65
N PHE A 27 6.95 -1.53 24.28
CA PHE A 27 5.76 -0.75 23.93
C PHE A 27 5.30 0.12 25.09
N PHE A 28 5.24 -0.42 26.32
CA PHE A 28 4.88 0.37 27.49
C PHE A 28 5.90 1.48 27.80
N GLY A 29 7.19 1.24 27.55
CA GLY A 29 8.22 2.27 27.62
C GLY A 29 7.93 3.42 26.67
N PHE A 30 7.66 3.13 25.40
CA PHE A 30 7.30 4.17 24.43
C PHE A 30 6.02 4.93 24.80
N THR A 31 4.98 4.23 25.27
CA THR A 31 3.71 4.90 25.62
C THR A 31 3.82 5.75 26.87
N TYR A 32 4.44 5.25 27.94
CA TYR A 32 4.43 5.91 29.24
C TYR A 32 5.65 6.81 29.49
N ILE A 33 6.81 6.51 28.90
CA ILE A 33 8.02 7.34 29.05
C ILE A 33 8.06 8.43 27.99
N PHE A 34 7.78 8.09 26.73
CA PHE A 34 7.90 9.03 25.60
C PHE A 34 6.56 9.66 25.17
N GLY A 35 5.44 9.23 25.75
CA GLY A 35 4.11 9.71 25.37
C GLY A 35 3.67 9.31 23.96
N ILE A 36 4.36 8.34 23.34
CA ILE A 36 4.06 7.86 21.98
C ILE A 36 3.09 6.69 22.08
N ASP A 37 1.81 6.93 21.77
CA ASP A 37 0.77 5.91 21.84
C ASP A 37 0.84 4.91 20.66
N LEU A 38 1.72 3.92 20.79
CA LEU A 38 1.87 2.82 19.83
C LEU A 38 0.78 1.75 19.97
N THR A 39 0.02 1.71 21.07
CA THR A 39 -0.97 0.65 21.32
C THR A 39 -2.30 0.90 20.59
N ARG A 40 -2.58 2.15 20.17
CA ARG A 40 -3.78 2.48 19.35
C ARG A 40 -3.78 1.89 17.95
N GLY A 41 -2.61 1.65 17.35
CA GLY A 41 -2.53 1.11 16.00
C GLY A 41 -2.50 -0.42 16.01
N ALA A 42 -3.56 -1.08 15.55
CA ALA A 42 -3.56 -2.55 15.38
C ALA A 42 -2.37 -3.06 14.53
N ARG A 43 -1.83 -2.21 13.64
CA ARG A 43 -0.61 -2.48 12.87
C ARG A 43 0.63 -2.75 13.72
N TYR A 44 0.69 -2.29 14.96
CA TYR A 44 1.83 -2.49 15.87
C TYR A 44 1.74 -3.81 16.67
N SER A 45 0.60 -4.49 16.62
CA SER A 45 0.41 -5.82 17.24
C SER A 45 1.11 -6.96 16.47
N PHE A 46 1.80 -6.67 15.36
CA PHE A 46 2.51 -7.66 14.55
C PHE A 46 3.57 -8.43 15.35
N VAL A 47 4.12 -7.84 16.41
CA VAL A 47 5.14 -8.48 17.26
C VAL A 47 4.59 -9.73 17.96
N TYR A 48 3.27 -9.77 18.21
CA TYR A 48 2.59 -10.93 18.80
C TYR A 48 2.22 -11.99 17.76
N PHE A 49 2.26 -11.66 16.47
CA PHE A 49 1.82 -12.55 15.40
C PHE A 49 2.61 -13.86 15.34
N PRO A 50 3.96 -13.89 15.42
CA PRO A 50 4.71 -15.14 15.49
C PRO A 50 4.27 -16.03 16.64
N ALA A 51 3.92 -15.42 17.78
CA ALA A 51 3.48 -16.16 18.96
C ALA A 51 2.14 -16.85 18.75
N VAL A 52 1.18 -16.14 18.16
CA VAL A 52 -0.12 -16.69 17.78
C VAL A 52 0.04 -17.82 16.76
N ILE A 53 0.91 -17.65 15.76
CA ILE A 53 1.16 -18.68 14.73
C ILE A 53 1.75 -19.95 15.33
N ILE A 54 2.72 -19.85 16.25
CA ILE A 54 3.31 -21.01 16.93
C ILE A 54 2.26 -21.73 17.77
N LEU A 55 1.43 -20.99 18.52
CA LEU A 55 0.36 -21.57 19.33
C LEU A 55 -0.64 -22.34 18.46
N VAL A 56 -1.09 -21.74 17.35
CA VAL A 56 -1.98 -22.38 16.38
C VAL A 56 -1.32 -23.63 15.78
N ALA A 57 -0.04 -23.56 15.43
CA ALA A 57 0.69 -24.70 14.89
C ALA A 57 0.79 -25.86 15.91
N ALA A 58 1.05 -25.57 17.19
CA ALA A 58 1.08 -26.57 18.26
C ALA A 58 -0.28 -27.27 18.45
N ILE A 59 -1.36 -26.49 18.44
CA ILE A 59 -2.74 -27.01 18.52
C ILE A 59 -3.03 -27.91 17.32
N LEU A 60 -2.70 -27.46 16.10
CA LEU A 60 -2.90 -28.24 14.88
C LEU A 60 -2.06 -29.53 14.86
N ALA A 61 -0.82 -29.49 15.36
CA ALA A 61 0.03 -30.66 15.48
C ALA A 61 -0.58 -31.72 16.41
N GLN A 62 -1.16 -31.30 17.54
CA GLN A 62 -1.86 -32.21 18.44
C GLN A 62 -3.12 -32.79 17.80
N ILE A 63 -3.88 -31.97 17.06
CA ILE A 63 -5.08 -32.43 16.33
C ILE A 63 -4.72 -33.41 15.21
N PHE A 64 -3.56 -33.25 14.57
CA PHE A 64 -3.11 -34.11 13.47
C PHE A 64 -2.99 -35.59 13.87
N GLU A 65 -2.53 -35.85 15.10
CA GLU A 65 -2.34 -37.21 15.64
C GLU A 65 -3.65 -37.86 16.16
N LEU A 66 -4.75 -37.10 16.26
CA LEU A 66 -6.03 -37.64 16.72
C LEU A 66 -6.67 -38.52 15.64
N GLN A 67 -6.94 -39.78 15.97
CA GLN A 67 -7.64 -40.71 15.08
C GLN A 67 -9.10 -40.29 14.82
N PHE A 68 -9.77 -39.67 15.80
CA PHE A 68 -11.14 -39.18 15.69
C PHE A 68 -11.28 -37.78 16.28
N VAL A 69 -11.71 -36.83 15.46
CA VAL A 69 -12.09 -35.49 15.92
C VAL A 69 -13.63 -35.42 15.94
N LYS A 70 -14.22 -35.30 17.14
CA LYS A 70 -15.64 -34.93 17.26
C LYS A 70 -15.74 -33.42 17.31
N SER A 71 -16.31 -32.81 16.26
CA SER A 71 -16.77 -31.42 16.34
C SER A 71 -17.87 -31.35 17.39
N LYS A 72 -17.61 -30.65 18.50
CA LYS A 72 -18.62 -30.35 19.53
C LYS A 72 -19.39 -29.05 19.22
N PHE A 73 -18.82 -28.20 18.36
CA PHE A 73 -19.27 -26.81 18.15
C PHE A 73 -20.20 -26.64 16.95
N LEU A 74 -20.00 -27.43 15.89
CA LEU A 74 -20.95 -27.55 14.78
C LEU A 74 -21.60 -28.92 14.86
N ASN A 75 -22.89 -28.96 15.18
CA ASN A 75 -23.76 -30.15 15.13
C ASN A 75 -24.06 -30.54 13.67
N ILE A 76 -23.01 -30.60 12.85
CA ILE A 76 -23.07 -30.95 11.44
C ILE A 76 -22.61 -32.40 11.36
N SER A 77 -23.54 -33.28 11.00
CA SER A 77 -23.38 -34.73 10.91
C SER A 77 -22.53 -35.19 9.71
N ILE A 78 -21.59 -34.35 9.24
CA ILE A 78 -20.84 -34.55 8.01
C ILE A 78 -19.38 -34.85 8.38
N CYS A 79 -18.99 -36.10 8.15
CA CYS A 79 -17.65 -36.68 8.28
C CYS A 79 -17.11 -36.94 9.70
N LYS A 80 -17.11 -38.22 10.09
CA LYS A 80 -16.04 -38.79 10.93
C LYS A 80 -14.71 -38.60 10.19
N THR A 81 -14.07 -37.45 10.40
CA THR A 81 -12.82 -37.10 9.74
C THR A 81 -11.66 -37.38 10.70
N THR A 82 -10.62 -38.03 10.17
CA THR A 82 -9.36 -38.24 10.89
C THR A 82 -8.70 -36.89 11.14
N GLY A 83 -7.98 -36.71 12.25
CA GLY A 83 -7.28 -35.46 12.58
C GLY A 83 -6.45 -34.91 11.41
N LYS A 84 -5.77 -35.80 10.68
CA LYS A 84 -5.04 -35.47 9.45
C LYS A 84 -5.90 -34.76 8.40
N LYS A 85 -7.08 -35.28 8.10
CA LYS A 85 -8.00 -34.69 7.11
C LYS A 85 -8.51 -33.31 7.56
N ALA A 86 -8.77 -33.13 8.86
CA ALA A 86 -9.20 -31.86 9.43
C ALA A 86 -8.10 -30.79 9.28
N VAL A 87 -6.86 -31.10 9.67
CA VAL A 87 -5.73 -30.18 9.56
C VAL A 87 -5.45 -29.81 8.10
N THR A 88 -5.47 -30.77 7.17
CA THR A 88 -5.31 -30.48 5.73
C THR A 88 -6.38 -29.53 5.22
N LEU A 89 -7.64 -29.70 5.63
CA LEU A 89 -8.74 -28.82 5.24
C LEU A 89 -8.58 -27.40 5.79
N ILE A 90 -8.15 -27.25 7.05
CA ILE A 90 -7.85 -25.94 7.65
C ILE A 90 -6.73 -25.23 6.88
N LEU A 91 -5.66 -25.96 6.55
CA LEU A 91 -4.55 -25.39 5.76
C LEU A 91 -4.99 -24.98 4.35
N LEU A 92 -5.84 -25.76 3.69
CA LEU A 92 -6.41 -25.40 2.40
C LEU A 92 -7.29 -24.15 2.48
N MET A 93 -8.13 -24.03 3.51
CA MET A 93 -8.93 -22.84 3.74
C MET A 93 -8.05 -21.62 4.02
N ALA A 94 -7.02 -21.77 4.84
CA ALA A 94 -6.07 -20.69 5.16
C ALA A 94 -5.29 -20.24 3.91
N LEU A 95 -4.82 -21.19 3.09
CA LEU A 95 -4.13 -20.91 1.83
C LEU A 95 -5.05 -20.19 0.84
N SER A 96 -6.28 -20.69 0.68
CA SER A 96 -7.26 -20.08 -0.22
C SER A 96 -7.60 -18.67 0.22
N SER A 97 -7.78 -18.45 1.53
CA SER A 97 -8.02 -17.12 2.11
C SER A 97 -6.83 -16.19 1.85
N GLY A 98 -5.61 -16.64 2.09
CA GLY A 98 -4.40 -15.87 1.78
C GLY A 98 -4.29 -15.51 0.29
N LEU A 99 -4.61 -16.46 -0.60
CA LEU A 99 -4.61 -16.24 -2.04
C LEU A 99 -5.66 -15.21 -2.45
N THR A 100 -6.89 -15.27 -1.90
CA THR A 100 -7.92 -14.25 -2.19
C THR A 100 -7.49 -12.84 -1.79
N VAL A 101 -6.74 -12.69 -0.69
CA VAL A 101 -6.21 -11.39 -0.26
C VAL A 101 -5.10 -10.92 -1.20
N VAL A 102 -4.11 -11.77 -1.51
CA VAL A 102 -2.97 -11.41 -2.38
C VAL A 102 -3.41 -11.12 -3.82
N SER A 103 -4.42 -11.83 -4.30
CA SER A 103 -5.01 -11.61 -5.62
C SER A 103 -5.95 -10.39 -5.68
N ASN A 104 -6.07 -9.59 -4.61
CA ASN A 104 -7.01 -8.46 -4.48
C ASN A 104 -8.48 -8.84 -4.72
N LEU A 105 -8.86 -10.12 -4.53
CA LEU A 105 -10.24 -10.59 -4.63
C LEU A 105 -11.03 -10.32 -3.35
N GLY A 106 -10.34 -10.36 -2.19
CA GLY A 106 -10.96 -10.12 -0.87
C GLY A 106 -10.93 -8.66 -0.42
N TYR A 107 -9.91 -7.90 -0.82
CA TYR A 107 -9.80 -6.47 -0.55
C TYR A 107 -9.32 -5.78 -1.84
N GLN A 108 -10.22 -5.03 -2.49
CA GLN A 108 -9.81 -4.17 -3.59
C GLN A 108 -8.90 -3.09 -3.01
N LYS A 109 -7.70 -2.93 -3.58
CA LYS A 109 -6.78 -1.85 -3.19
C LYS A 109 -7.51 -0.53 -3.37
N TYR A 110 -7.58 0.24 -2.28
CA TYR A 110 -8.28 1.52 -2.26
C TYR A 110 -7.70 2.53 -3.27
N TYR A 111 -6.37 2.51 -3.48
CA TYR A 111 -5.70 3.32 -4.50
C TYR A 111 -5.34 2.48 -5.73
N ARG A 112 -5.72 2.96 -6.92
CA ARG A 112 -5.41 2.35 -8.23
C ARG A 112 -4.49 3.22 -9.09
N PRO A 113 -3.21 3.39 -8.71
CA PRO A 113 -2.27 4.23 -9.46
C PRO A 113 -1.99 3.68 -10.86
N ASP A 114 -2.18 2.37 -11.09
CA ASP A 114 -2.07 1.74 -12.40
C ASP A 114 -3.05 2.33 -13.42
N LEU A 115 -4.30 2.56 -13.00
CA LEU A 115 -5.34 3.16 -13.83
C LEU A 115 -5.09 4.65 -14.03
N LEU A 116 -4.74 5.37 -12.95
CA LEU A 116 -4.46 6.81 -13.01
C LEU A 116 -3.30 7.11 -13.95
N VAL A 117 -2.20 6.38 -13.83
CA VAL A 117 -1.03 6.60 -14.68
C VAL A 117 -1.32 6.30 -16.14
N SER A 118 -2.10 5.23 -16.41
CA SER A 118 -2.49 4.89 -17.78
C SER A 118 -3.38 5.96 -18.41
N LEU A 119 -4.23 6.60 -17.60
CA LEU A 119 -5.01 7.76 -18.03
C LEU A 119 -4.11 8.98 -18.30
N ILE A 120 -3.22 9.30 -17.37
CA ILE A 120 -2.29 10.43 -17.49
C ILE A 120 -1.48 10.32 -18.78
N GLU A 121 -0.90 9.15 -19.01
CA GLU A 121 -0.07 8.90 -20.19
C GLU A 121 -0.86 8.97 -21.50
N LYS A 122 -2.14 8.56 -21.50
CA LYS A 122 -3.00 8.65 -22.68
C LYS A 122 -3.48 10.08 -22.98
N LYS A 123 -3.55 10.94 -21.96
CA LYS A 123 -4.16 12.28 -22.05
C LYS A 123 -3.13 13.40 -22.07
N SER A 124 -1.87 13.11 -21.77
CA SER A 124 -0.79 14.10 -21.79
C SER A 124 0.17 13.86 -22.93
N ASP A 125 0.23 14.85 -23.83
CA ASP A 125 1.17 14.87 -24.95
C ASP A 125 2.41 15.71 -24.63
N LYS A 126 2.39 16.49 -23.54
CA LYS A 126 3.47 17.39 -23.10
C LYS A 126 4.18 16.86 -21.85
N PRO A 127 5.31 17.45 -21.40
CA PRO A 127 5.90 17.13 -20.12
C PRO A 127 4.85 17.15 -19.00
N ILE A 128 4.88 16.13 -18.15
CA ILE A 128 3.84 15.87 -17.15
C ILE A 128 4.32 16.42 -15.82
N LEU A 129 3.49 17.25 -15.19
CA LEU A 129 3.70 17.75 -13.85
C LEU A 129 2.57 17.25 -12.95
N ILE A 130 2.89 16.44 -11.95
CA ILE A 130 1.89 15.98 -10.97
C ILE A 130 2.08 16.76 -9.68
N ALA A 131 1.01 17.42 -9.23
CA ALA A 131 1.00 18.17 -7.99
C ALA A 131 -0.05 17.63 -7.02
N THR A 132 0.35 17.51 -5.75
CA THR A 132 -0.55 17.20 -4.65
C THR A 132 -0.27 18.12 -3.47
N THR A 133 -1.23 18.22 -2.54
CA THR A 133 -1.03 18.94 -1.28
C THR A 133 -0.37 18.05 -0.24
N HIS A 134 0.52 18.61 0.57
CA HIS A 134 1.20 17.91 1.64
C HIS A 134 0.67 18.41 2.99
N TYR A 135 -0.01 17.52 3.70
CA TYR A 135 -0.40 17.71 5.10
C TYR A 135 0.26 16.65 5.98
N THR A 136 0.31 15.40 5.52
CA THR A 136 0.93 14.28 6.23
C THR A 136 1.91 13.52 5.32
N HIS A 137 2.49 12.45 5.86
CA HIS A 137 3.31 11.54 5.07
C HIS A 137 2.49 10.65 4.11
N VAL A 138 1.16 10.60 4.24
CA VAL A 138 0.29 9.79 3.37
C VAL A 138 0.40 10.28 1.93
N GLU A 139 0.33 11.58 1.71
CA GLU A 139 0.36 12.21 0.38
C GLU A 139 1.73 12.03 -0.31
N THR A 140 2.81 12.00 0.48
CA THR A 140 4.13 11.61 -0.02
C THR A 140 4.14 10.16 -0.51
N GLY A 141 3.55 9.24 0.28
CA GLY A 141 3.40 7.84 -0.10
C GLY A 141 2.52 7.64 -1.34
N GLU A 142 1.44 8.39 -1.47
CA GLU A 142 0.58 8.39 -2.66
C GLU A 142 1.36 8.80 -3.91
N LEU A 143 2.10 9.91 -3.82
CA LEU A 143 2.89 10.43 -4.93
C LEU A 143 4.04 9.48 -5.31
N MET A 144 4.70 8.87 -4.34
CA MET A 144 5.68 7.80 -4.58
C MET A 144 5.03 6.56 -5.26
N GLY A 145 3.81 6.20 -4.88
CA GLY A 145 3.05 5.11 -5.50
C GLY A 145 2.71 5.38 -6.97
N ILE A 146 2.33 6.62 -7.30
CA ILE A 146 2.12 7.08 -8.67
C ILE A 146 3.44 7.04 -9.45
N ALA A 147 4.51 7.60 -8.89
CA ALA A 147 5.84 7.60 -9.51
C ALA A 147 6.37 6.18 -9.80
N TRP A 148 6.17 5.26 -8.86
CA TRP A 148 6.52 3.84 -9.05
C TRP A 148 5.73 3.20 -10.19
N SER A 149 4.43 3.50 -10.28
CA SER A 149 3.54 2.97 -11.32
C SER A 149 3.89 3.54 -12.70
N MET A 150 4.23 4.83 -12.76
CA MET A 150 4.80 5.48 -13.95
C MET A 150 6.07 4.79 -14.41
N ARG A 151 7.04 4.64 -13.52
CA ARG A 151 8.31 3.97 -13.84
C ARG A 151 8.08 2.57 -14.40
N LYS A 152 7.15 1.81 -13.83
CA LYS A 152 6.81 0.46 -14.33
C LYS A 152 6.23 0.49 -15.74
N ILE A 153 5.26 1.36 -16.01
CA ILE A 153 4.61 1.47 -17.33
C ILE A 153 5.59 1.98 -18.39
N PHE A 154 6.37 3.04 -18.09
CA PHE A 154 7.37 3.56 -19.01
C PHE A 154 8.47 2.52 -19.30
N LYS A 155 8.96 1.80 -18.28
CA LYS A 155 9.94 0.72 -18.48
C LYS A 155 9.39 -0.41 -19.35
N GLN A 156 8.13 -0.78 -19.19
CA GLN A 156 7.48 -1.78 -20.06
C GLN A 156 7.40 -1.29 -21.51
N LYS A 157 6.97 -0.04 -21.75
CA LYS A 157 6.93 0.53 -23.10
C LYS A 157 8.32 0.61 -23.73
N LEU A 158 9.32 1.03 -22.96
CA LEU A 158 10.72 1.01 -23.39
C LEU A 158 11.13 -0.42 -23.77
N GLN A 159 10.91 -1.44 -22.94
CA GLN A 159 11.25 -2.81 -23.28
C GLN A 159 10.61 -3.32 -24.60
N HIS A 160 9.38 -2.90 -24.91
CA HIS A 160 8.74 -3.22 -26.18
C HIS A 160 9.34 -2.45 -27.37
N LYS A 161 9.71 -1.18 -27.19
CA LYS A 161 10.26 -0.31 -28.24
C LYS A 161 11.76 -0.54 -28.49
N CYS A 162 12.48 -0.97 -27.47
CA CYS A 162 13.94 -1.17 -27.44
C CYS A 162 14.37 -2.58 -27.84
N ARG A 163 13.43 -3.43 -28.28
CA ARG A 163 13.75 -4.72 -28.87
C ARG A 163 14.39 -4.56 -30.26
N GLU A 164 14.31 -3.37 -30.86
CA GLU A 164 14.71 -3.13 -32.24
C GLU A 164 16.00 -2.30 -32.40
N ASP A 165 16.48 -1.58 -31.38
CA ASP A 165 17.79 -0.90 -31.45
C ASP A 165 18.43 -0.68 -30.06
N SER A 166 19.72 -0.99 -29.96
CA SER A 166 20.53 -0.91 -28.75
C SER A 166 20.94 0.54 -28.44
N ILE A 167 20.21 1.18 -27.52
CA ILE A 167 20.59 2.21 -26.52
C ILE A 167 19.30 3.00 -26.24
N CYS A 168 18.50 2.51 -25.29
CA CYS A 168 17.34 3.25 -24.81
C CYS A 168 17.70 4.00 -23.54
N GLN A 169 17.96 5.30 -23.70
CA GLN A 169 18.11 6.20 -22.57
C GLN A 169 16.74 6.45 -21.93
N GLU A 170 16.73 6.60 -20.61
CA GLU A 170 15.57 6.82 -19.74
C GLU A 170 14.94 8.23 -19.91
N LYS A 171 15.06 8.83 -21.10
CA LYS A 171 14.64 10.20 -21.44
C LYS A 171 13.14 10.45 -21.26
N ASP A 172 12.32 9.41 -21.33
CA ASP A 172 10.87 9.54 -21.12
C ASP A 172 10.51 9.80 -19.64
N LEU A 173 11.34 9.36 -18.69
CA LEU A 173 11.13 9.67 -17.27
C LEU A 173 11.52 11.11 -16.90
N GLU A 174 12.45 11.73 -17.63
CA GLU A 174 12.87 13.12 -17.39
C GLU A 174 11.74 14.13 -17.69
N ARG A 175 10.71 13.71 -18.44
CA ARG A 175 9.53 14.52 -18.74
C ARG A 175 8.50 14.56 -17.60
N VAL A 176 8.67 13.73 -16.57
CA VAL A 176 7.74 13.67 -15.44
C VAL A 176 8.35 14.35 -14.24
N LYS A 177 7.65 15.36 -13.71
CA LYS A 177 8.03 16.07 -12.50
C LYS A 177 6.91 15.97 -11.47
N PHE A 178 7.29 16.00 -10.20
CA PHE A 178 6.37 15.91 -9.08
C PHE A 178 6.56 17.10 -8.14
N ILE A 179 5.45 17.66 -7.66
CA ILE A 179 5.46 18.75 -6.68
C ILE A 179 4.57 18.38 -5.51
N LEU A 180 5.12 18.54 -4.31
CA LEU A 180 4.34 18.57 -3.07
C LEU A 180 4.20 20.03 -2.63
N VAL A 181 2.96 20.51 -2.57
CA VAL A 181 2.64 21.86 -2.11
C VAL A 181 2.19 21.78 -0.66
N GLU A 182 2.88 22.46 0.24
CA GLU A 182 2.47 22.53 1.65
C GLU A 182 1.04 23.07 1.76
N GLN A 183 0.15 22.30 2.41
CA GLN A 183 -1.22 22.73 2.62
C GLN A 183 -1.26 23.83 3.67
N LYS A 184 -1.86 24.97 3.32
CA LYS A 184 -2.12 26.07 4.25
C LYS A 184 -3.56 25.99 4.75
N ALA A 185 -3.84 26.65 5.87
CA ALA A 185 -5.18 26.71 6.45
C ALA A 185 -6.24 27.30 5.49
N ASP A 186 -5.78 28.08 4.52
CA ASP A 186 -6.61 28.68 3.47
C ASP A 186 -6.23 28.13 2.09
N SER A 187 -7.25 27.78 1.30
CA SER A 187 -7.13 27.20 -0.03
C SER A 187 -6.48 28.17 -1.03
N GLU A 188 -6.79 29.47 -0.93
CA GLU A 188 -6.24 30.48 -1.84
C GLU A 188 -4.71 30.59 -1.66
N ASN A 189 -4.27 30.60 -0.40
CA ASN A 189 -2.85 30.59 -0.06
C ASN A 189 -2.10 29.33 -0.53
N THR A 190 -2.79 28.18 -0.60
CA THR A 190 -2.25 26.93 -1.12
C THR A 190 -2.06 27.01 -2.63
N VAL A 191 -3.05 27.53 -3.38
CA VAL A 191 -2.96 27.75 -4.83
C VAL A 191 -1.90 28.79 -5.18
N ASN A 192 -1.78 29.87 -4.40
CA ASN A 192 -0.70 30.85 -4.59
C ASN A 192 0.70 30.25 -4.41
N SER A 193 0.84 29.25 -3.53
CA SER A 193 2.11 28.55 -3.31
C SER A 193 2.43 27.59 -4.47
N LEU A 194 1.40 26.98 -5.06
CA LEU A 194 1.50 26.24 -6.32
C LEU A 194 1.94 27.18 -7.46
N GLN A 195 1.26 28.31 -7.67
CA GLN A 195 1.57 29.26 -8.75
C GLN A 195 3.02 29.75 -8.70
N LYS A 196 3.53 30.07 -7.50
CA LYS A 196 4.94 30.45 -7.30
C LYS A 196 5.92 29.36 -7.72
N SER A 197 5.54 28.10 -7.62
CA SER A 197 6.34 26.97 -8.06
C SER A 197 6.25 26.77 -9.57
N LEU A 198 5.05 26.93 -10.15
CA LEU A 198 4.82 26.83 -11.60
C LEU A 198 5.56 27.90 -12.39
N ASN A 199 5.64 29.13 -11.88
CA ASN A 199 6.32 30.24 -12.55
C ASN A 199 7.86 30.04 -12.70
N LYS A 200 8.44 29.05 -12.01
CA LYS A 200 9.86 28.70 -12.11
C LYS A 200 10.13 27.59 -13.14
N LEU A 201 9.08 27.01 -13.71
CA LEU A 201 9.19 25.90 -14.64
C LEU A 201 9.15 26.38 -16.08
N GLU A 202 9.78 25.60 -16.96
CA GLU A 202 9.73 25.81 -18.39
C GLU A 202 8.40 25.31 -18.96
N TYR A 203 7.75 26.15 -19.77
CA TYR A 203 6.52 25.83 -20.50
C TYR A 203 6.85 25.26 -21.89
N PRO A 204 5.94 24.49 -22.53
CA PRO A 204 4.63 24.07 -22.05
C PRO A 204 4.68 22.73 -21.28
N PHE A 205 3.70 22.51 -20.40
CA PHE A 205 3.53 21.25 -19.66
C PHE A 205 2.06 20.99 -19.35
N ASP A 206 1.74 19.74 -19.06
CA ASP A 206 0.42 19.32 -18.60
C ASP A 206 0.46 19.11 -17.08
N LEU A 207 -0.35 19.88 -16.35
CA LEU A 207 -0.44 19.85 -14.89
C LEU A 207 -1.61 18.95 -14.47
N TRP A 208 -1.28 17.93 -13.69
CA TRP A 208 -2.23 17.04 -13.03
C TRP A 208 -2.30 17.37 -11.55
N LEU A 209 -3.41 17.97 -11.13
CA LEU A 209 -3.71 18.08 -9.71
C LEU A 209 -4.30 16.74 -9.25
N VAL A 210 -3.68 16.11 -8.26
CA VAL A 210 -4.13 14.80 -7.73
C VAL A 210 -4.31 14.92 -6.22
N ASN A 211 -5.52 14.59 -5.75
CA ASN A 211 -5.95 14.72 -4.35
C ASN A 211 -5.59 16.08 -3.74
N PHE A 212 -5.63 17.14 -4.55
CA PHE A 212 -5.20 18.47 -4.15
C PHE A 212 -6.26 19.13 -3.25
N ALA A 213 -5.85 19.66 -2.09
CA ALA A 213 -6.76 20.18 -1.06
C ALA A 213 -7.37 21.57 -1.36
N SER A 214 -7.50 21.96 -2.63
CA SER A 214 -8.25 23.15 -3.06
C SER A 214 -9.35 22.76 -4.04
N ASP A 215 -10.35 23.62 -4.20
CA ASP A 215 -11.38 23.39 -5.19
C ASP A 215 -10.78 23.34 -6.60
N PHE A 216 -11.10 22.28 -7.35
CA PHE A 216 -10.65 22.05 -8.73
C PHE A 216 -11.21 23.09 -9.74
N ASN A 217 -11.98 24.07 -9.26
CA ASN A 217 -12.44 25.23 -10.02
C ASN A 217 -11.49 26.44 -9.92
N THR A 218 -10.37 26.31 -9.22
CA THR A 218 -9.44 27.44 -9.06
C THR A 218 -8.69 27.71 -10.36
N THR A 219 -8.63 28.98 -10.74
CA THR A 219 -7.89 29.46 -11.92
C THR A 219 -6.40 29.46 -11.63
N VAL A 220 -5.65 28.62 -12.33
CA VAL A 220 -4.19 28.65 -12.34
C VAL A 220 -3.76 29.52 -13.53
N GLU A 221 -2.94 30.54 -13.29
CA GLU A 221 -2.51 31.44 -14.36
C GLU A 221 -1.72 30.66 -15.41
N ASN A 222 -1.88 31.04 -16.69
CA ASN A 222 -1.22 30.39 -17.83
C ASN A 222 -1.59 28.91 -18.04
N CYS A 223 -2.68 28.45 -17.40
CA CYS A 223 -3.16 27.08 -17.49
C CYS A 223 -4.66 27.03 -17.78
N GLN A 224 -5.06 26.21 -18.74
CA GLN A 224 -6.46 26.00 -19.10
C GLN A 224 -6.93 24.63 -18.59
N VAL A 225 -8.04 24.61 -17.86
CA VAL A 225 -8.67 23.37 -17.37
C VAL A 225 -9.15 22.53 -18.54
N ASP A 226 -8.76 21.25 -18.60
CA ASP A 226 -9.40 20.29 -19.50
C ASP A 226 -10.76 19.88 -18.91
N ARG A 227 -11.84 20.25 -19.60
CA ARG A 227 -13.23 19.92 -19.22
C ARG A 227 -13.73 18.64 -19.88
N GLY A 228 -12.85 17.84 -20.44
CA GLY A 228 -13.18 16.54 -21.00
C GLY A 228 -13.78 15.59 -19.96
N GLU A 229 -14.44 14.52 -20.44
CA GLU A 229 -14.93 13.47 -19.57
C GLU A 229 -13.77 12.57 -19.10
N PHE A 230 -13.62 12.46 -17.78
CA PHE A 230 -12.61 11.63 -17.13
C PHE A 230 -13.28 10.51 -16.30
N PRO A 231 -12.78 9.27 -16.36
CA PRO A 231 -13.37 8.16 -15.60
C PRO A 231 -13.08 8.31 -14.10
N LEU A 232 -14.00 7.89 -13.24
CA LEU A 232 -13.71 7.83 -11.80
C LEU A 232 -12.65 6.75 -11.52
N ILE A 233 -11.64 7.10 -10.72
CA ILE A 233 -10.57 6.18 -10.32
C ILE A 233 -10.53 6.13 -8.80
N ASP A 234 -10.71 4.94 -8.24
CA ASP A 234 -10.72 4.73 -6.79
C ASP A 234 -9.45 5.28 -6.13
N GLY A 235 -9.66 6.05 -5.06
CA GLY A 235 -8.60 6.68 -4.27
C GLY A 235 -8.04 7.97 -4.86
N TYR A 236 -8.48 8.41 -6.05
CA TYR A 236 -7.95 9.61 -6.69
C TYR A 236 -9.04 10.57 -7.18
N LYS A 237 -9.03 11.79 -6.64
CA LYS A 237 -9.65 12.97 -7.25
C LYS A 237 -8.59 13.69 -8.05
N TYR A 238 -8.89 14.05 -9.30
CA TYR A 238 -7.88 14.67 -10.15
C TYR A 238 -8.48 15.62 -11.17
N GLN A 239 -7.65 16.56 -11.65
CA GLN A 239 -7.99 17.52 -12.69
C GLN A 239 -6.77 17.78 -13.57
N LEU A 240 -6.98 17.76 -14.88
CA LEU A 240 -5.96 18.09 -15.87
C LEU A 240 -6.05 19.57 -16.27
N TYR A 241 -4.90 20.21 -16.36
CA TYR A 241 -4.68 21.55 -16.88
C TYR A 241 -3.59 21.52 -17.96
N HIS A 242 -3.83 22.23 -19.06
CA HIS A 242 -2.84 22.47 -20.10
C HIS A 242 -2.19 23.83 -19.92
N CYS A 243 -0.90 23.86 -19.62
CA CYS A 243 -0.18 25.09 -19.31
C CYS A 243 0.70 25.53 -20.48
N HIS A 244 0.54 26.80 -20.87
CA HIS A 244 1.19 27.42 -22.01
C HIS A 244 1.64 28.83 -21.64
N LEU A 245 2.78 29.29 -22.18
CA LEU A 245 3.16 30.69 -22.03
C LEU A 245 2.11 31.56 -22.76
N SER A 246 1.50 32.50 -22.04
CA SER A 246 0.60 33.52 -22.61
C SER A 246 1.31 34.47 -23.55
#